data_AF-A0A3B9GT55-F1
#
_entry.id   AF-A0A3B9GT55-F1
#
_cell.length_a   1.000
_cell.length_b   1.000
_cell.length_c   1.000
_cell.angle_alpha   90.00
_cell.angle_beta   90.00
_cell.angle_gamma   90.00
#
_symmetry.space_group_name_H-M   'P 1'
#
loop_
_entity.id
_entity.type
_entity.pdbx_description
1 polymer ?
#
loop_
_entity_poly.entity_id
_entity_poly.type
_entity_poly.pdbx_seq_one_letter_code
_entity_poly.pdbx_strand_id
1 'polypeptide(L)' 'MFARFLKDESGATAIEYGLIAALIAVAIIGGVSALGTNANAAFEKVAGKMKAA' A
#
# COMPACT_ATOMS: atom_id res chain seq x y z
N MET A 1 -20.12 18.95 -29.98
CA MET A 1 -19.64 17.64 -29.46
C MET A 1 -18.12 17.60 -29.36
N PHE A 2 -17.37 17.72 -30.46
CA PHE A 2 -15.90 17.67 -30.47
C PHE A 2 -15.20 18.68 -29.52
N ALA A 3 -15.69 19.92 -29.44
CA ALA A 3 -15.12 20.93 -28.53
C ALA A 3 -15.36 20.65 -27.03
N ARG A 4 -16.34 19.80 -26.67
CA ARG A 4 -16.57 19.37 -25.28
C ARG A 4 -15.65 18.20 -24.90
N PHE A 5 -15.35 17.32 -25.84
CA PHE A 5 -14.40 16.21 -25.66
C PHE A 5 -12.95 16.71 -25.55
N LEU A 6 -12.57 17.71 -26.35
CA LEU A 6 -11.25 18.36 -26.28
C LEU A 6 -11.04 19.21 -25.02
N LYS A 7 -12.11 19.50 -24.27
CA LYS A 7 -12.09 20.31 -23.04
C LYS A 7 -12.32 19.44 -21.79
N ASP A 8 -12.31 18.12 -21.96
CA ASP A 8 -12.51 17.15 -20.89
C ASP A 8 -11.18 16.87 -20.18
N GLU A 9 -10.97 17.51 -19.02
CA GLU A 9 -9.79 17.31 -18.16
C GLU A 9 -9.96 16.12 -17.19
N SER A 10 -11.03 15.33 -17.35
CA SER A 10 -11.29 14.13 -16.53
C SER A 10 -10.12 13.14 -16.54
N GLY A 11 -9.37 13.06 -17.65
CA GLY A 11 -8.15 12.25 -17.73
C GLY A 11 -6.94 12.87 -17.02
N ALA A 12 -6.82 14.22 -17.03
CA ALA A 12 -5.75 14.92 -16.34
C ALA A 12 -5.92 14.82 -14.81
N THR A 13 -7.14 14.95 -14.32
CA THR A 13 -7.48 14.75 -12.89
C THR A 13 -7.26 13.30 -12.45
N ALA A 14 -7.51 12.31 -13.33
CA ALA A 14 -7.22 10.90 -13.04
C ALA A 14 -5.72 10.62 -12.82
N ILE A 15 -4.81 11.34 -13.50
CA ILE A 15 -3.36 11.19 -13.31
C ILE A 15 -2.91 11.78 -11.97
N GLU A 16 -3.51 12.89 -11.53
CA GLU A 16 -3.20 13.52 -10.23
C GLU A 16 -3.63 12.62 -9.06
N TYR A 17 -4.87 12.14 -9.07
CA TYR A 17 -5.35 11.21 -8.04
C TYR A 17 -4.69 9.84 -8.16
N GLY A 18 -4.30 9.42 -9.37
CA GLY A 18 -3.54 8.19 -9.62
C GLY A 18 -2.17 8.20 -8.94
N LEU A 19 -1.44 9.32 -8.98
CA LEU A 19 -0.16 9.45 -8.29
C LEU A 19 -0.31 9.42 -6.76
N ILE A 20 -1.32 10.11 -6.23
CA ILE A 20 -1.61 10.09 -4.78
C ILE A 20 -1.98 8.67 -4.34
N ALA A 21 -2.82 7.97 -5.10
CA ALA A 21 -3.18 6.58 -4.83
C ALA A 21 -1.96 5.65 -4.86
N ALA A 22 -1.04 5.85 -5.81
CA ALA A 22 0.21 5.09 -5.87
C ALA A 22 1.10 5.32 -4.64
N LEU A 23 1.24 6.57 -4.18
CA LEU A 23 2.01 6.88 -2.97
C LEU A 23 1.40 6.27 -1.70
N ILE A 24 0.07 6.34 -1.57
CA ILE A 24 -0.66 5.69 -0.47
C ILE A 24 -0.45 4.17 -0.53
N ALA A 25 -0.55 3.56 -1.71
CA ALA A 25 -0.34 2.13 -1.88
C ALA A 25 1.07 1.70 -1.45
N VAL A 26 2.11 2.44 -1.86
CA VAL A 26 3.51 2.15 -1.45
C VAL A 26 3.68 2.26 0.07
N ALA A 27 3.09 3.29 0.70
CA ALA A 27 3.15 3.46 2.15
C ALA A 27 2.45 2.32 2.90
N ILE A 28 1.26 1.90 2.43
CA ILE A 28 0.52 0.77 3.00
C ILE A 28 1.32 -0.52 2.86
N ILE A 29 1.86 -0.81 1.67
CA ILE A 29 2.67 -2.02 1.43
C ILE A 29 3.86 -2.04 2.39
N GLY A 30 4.62 -0.95 2.47
CA GLY A 30 5.76 -0.85 3.39
C GLY A 30 5.38 -1.06 4.86
N GLY A 31 4.29 -0.43 5.30
CA GLY A 31 3.78 -0.55 6.67
C GLY A 31 3.32 -1.96 7.01
N VAL A 32 2.54 -2.60 6.13
CA VAL A 32 2.05 -3.97 6.32
C VAL A 32 3.19 -4.99 6.26
N SER A 33 4.17 -4.81 5.37
CA SER A 33 5.36 -5.67 5.34
C SER A 33 6.14 -5.62 6.65
N ALA A 34 6.42 -4.42 7.17
CA ALA A 34 7.14 -4.26 8.44
C ALA A 34 6.35 -4.85 9.62
N LEU A 35 5.04 -4.63 9.66
CA LEU A 35 4.16 -5.23 10.66
C LEU A 35 4.20 -6.77 10.60
N GLY A 36 4.10 -7.34 9.39
CA GLY A 36 4.16 -8.78 9.18
C GLY A 36 5.48 -9.40 9.67
N THR A 37 6.62 -8.77 9.36
CA THR A 37 7.93 -9.19 9.85
C THR A 37 7.99 -9.19 11.38
N ASN A 38 7.54 -8.10 12.01
CA ASN A 38 7.57 -7.98 13.48
C ASN A 38 6.64 -8.99 14.16
N ALA A 39 5.44 -9.20 13.59
CA ALA A 39 4.49 -10.18 14.09
C ALA A 39 5.06 -11.60 13.99
N ASN A 40 5.64 -11.97 12.84
CA ASN A 40 6.23 -13.29 12.66
C ASN A 40 7.39 -13.52 13.64
N ALA A 41 8.29 -12.53 13.80
CA ALA A 41 9.38 -12.60 14.77
C ALA A 41 8.88 -12.77 16.22
N ALA A 42 7.75 -12.16 16.59
CA ALA A 42 7.14 -12.34 17.90
C ALA A 42 6.63 -13.77 18.10
N PHE A 43 5.92 -14.33 17.10
CA PHE A 43 5.44 -15.70 17.16
C PHE A 43 6.58 -16.73 17.16
N GLU A 44 7.63 -16.52 16.36
CA GLU A 44 8.83 -17.38 16.36
C GLU A 44 9.52 -17.39 17.71
N LYS A 45 9.62 -16.24 18.39
CA LYS A 45 10.17 -16.18 19.76
C LYS A 45 9.35 -17.01 20.74
N VAL A 46 8.02 -16.94 20.65
CA VAL A 46 7.13 -17.73 21.52
C VAL A 46 7.27 -19.22 21.19
N ALA A 47 7.23 -19.60 19.91
CA ALA A 47 7.41 -20.98 19.47
C ALA A 47 8.76 -21.56 19.91
N GLY A 48 9.84 -20.77 19.82
CA GLY A 48 11.17 -21.16 20.30
C GLY A 48 11.19 -21.45 21.80
N LYS A 49 10.51 -20.62 22.61
CA LYS A 49 10.38 -20.85 24.06
C LYS A 49 9.55 -22.09 24.38
N MET A 50 8.48 -22.35 23.63
CA MET A 50 7.64 -23.54 23.80
C MET A 50 8.38 -24.83 23.45
N LYS A 51 9.26 -24.80 22.45
CA LYS A 51 10.07 -25.96 22.04
C LYS A 51 11.21 -26.28 23.02
N ALA A 52 11.69 -25.28 23.74
CA ALA A 52 12.78 -25.43 24.70
C ALA A 52 12.30 -25.89 26.10
N ALA A 53 10.99 -25.92 26.34
CA ALA A 53 10.35 -26.47 27.54
C ALA A 53 9.98 -27.94 27.32
#